data_AF-A0A536JXC1-F1
#
_entry.id   AF-A0A536JXC1-F1
#
_cell.length_a   1.000
_cell.length_b   1.000
_cell.length_c   1.000
_cell.angle_alpha   90.00
_cell.angle_beta   90.00
_cell.angle_gamma   90.00
#
_symmetry.space_group_name_H-M   'P 1'
#
loop_
_entity.id
_entity.type
_entity.pdbx_description
1 polymer ?
#
loop_
_entity_poly.entity_id
_entity_poly.type
_entity_poly.pdbx_seq_one_letter_code
_entity_poly.pdbx_strand_id
1 'polypeptide(L)' 'MTSVEPNRTDSLLPGEAPDTVDASDVQHWIGVYEELLRTVPPLAPGDDGHGLPREHAERWQGRLNFWSQRARQ' A
#
# COMPACT_ATOMS: atom_id res chain seq x y z
N MET A 1 10.29 21.23 20.93
CA MET A 1 11.03 19.96 20.79
C MET A 1 10.25 19.08 19.85
N THR A 2 10.80 18.89 18.66
CA THR A 2 10.26 18.09 17.55
C THR A 2 10.23 16.60 17.93
N SER A 3 9.05 15.99 17.92
CA SER A 3 8.92 14.57 17.59
C SER A 3 8.18 14.52 16.26
N VAL A 4 8.94 14.59 15.17
CA VAL A 4 8.47 14.14 13.86
C VAL A 4 8.43 12.63 14.00
N GLU A 5 7.24 12.05 14.17
CA GLU A 5 7.12 10.59 14.24
C GLU A 5 7.74 9.99 12.97
N PRO A 6 8.75 9.11 13.10
CA PRO A 6 9.33 8.47 11.95
C PRO A 6 8.30 7.52 11.36
N ASN A 7 7.79 7.87 10.18
CA ASN A 7 7.40 6.96 9.12
C ASN A 7 6.75 5.66 9.63
N ARG A 8 5.44 5.71 9.91
CA ARG A 8 4.55 4.56 10.12
C ARG A 8 5.01 3.47 9.15
N THR A 9 5.64 2.43 9.67
CA THR A 9 6.40 1.47 8.86
C THR A 9 5.45 0.74 7.94
N ASP A 10 5.26 1.31 6.75
CA ASP A 10 4.58 0.68 5.63
C ASP A 10 5.51 -0.46 5.21
N SER A 11 5.36 -1.62 5.86
CA SER A 11 6.30 -2.73 5.60
C SER A 11 6.20 -3.07 4.12
N LEU A 12 7.36 -3.04 3.49
CA LEU A 12 7.48 -3.36 2.10
C LEU A 12 7.09 -4.82 1.89
N LEU A 13 6.52 -5.11 0.73
CA LEU A 13 6.37 -6.49 0.30
C LEU A 13 7.77 -7.08 0.05
N PRO A 14 7.98 -8.38 0.27
CA PRO A 14 9.26 -9.01 -0.02
C PRO A 14 9.68 -8.75 -1.48
N GLY A 15 10.88 -8.19 -1.67
CA GLY A 15 11.42 -7.86 -2.99
C GLY A 15 11.05 -6.46 -3.50
N GLU A 16 10.21 -5.71 -2.79
CA GLU A 16 9.87 -4.34 -3.16
C GLU A 16 11.03 -3.38 -2.87
N ALA A 17 11.46 -2.66 -3.91
CA ALA A 17 12.53 -1.67 -3.86
C ALA A 17 11.98 -0.26 -4.19
N PRO A 18 11.56 0.56 -3.20
CA PRO A 18 10.87 1.83 -3.43
C PRO A 18 11.68 2.88 -4.21
N ASP A 19 13.01 2.75 -4.18
CA ASP A 19 13.98 3.57 -4.87
C ASP A 19 14.22 3.15 -6.33
N THR A 20 13.63 2.04 -6.78
CA THR A 20 13.70 1.58 -8.18
C THR A 20 13.28 2.68 -9.16
N VAL A 21 14.04 2.84 -10.24
CA VAL A 21 13.71 3.75 -11.36
C VAL A 21 13.24 2.97 -12.59
N ASP A 22 13.21 1.63 -12.49
CA ASP A 22 12.77 0.79 -13.59
C ASP A 22 11.25 0.90 -13.75
N ALA A 23 10.81 1.31 -14.94
CA ALA A 23 9.40 1.51 -15.23
C ALA A 23 8.60 0.20 -15.16
N SER A 24 9.20 -0.94 -15.50
CA SER A 24 8.52 -2.24 -15.45
C SER A 24 8.29 -2.68 -14.01
N ASP A 25 9.26 -2.43 -13.13
CA ASP A 25 9.16 -2.69 -11.69
C ASP A 25 8.10 -1.78 -11.04
N VAL A 26 8.06 -0.49 -11.40
CA VAL A 26 7.00 0.43 -10.96
C VAL A 26 5.61 -0.09 -11.37
N GLN A 27 5.42 -0.46 -12.64
CA GLN A 27 4.13 -0.99 -13.13
C GLN A 27 3.78 -2.33 -12.49
N HIS A 28 4.78 -3.18 -12.24
CA HIS A 28 4.60 -4.44 -11.53
C HIS A 28 4.01 -4.21 -10.14
N TRP A 29 4.60 -3.32 -9.34
CA TRP A 29 4.11 -3.05 -7.99
C TRP A 29 2.72 -2.40 -7.97
N ILE A 30 2.39 -1.53 -8.93
CA ILE A 30 1.01 -1.02 -9.09
C ILE A 30 0.05 -2.20 -9.23
N GLY A 31 0.31 -3.12 -10.16
CA GLY A 31 -0.55 -4.28 -10.39
C GLY A 31 -0.66 -5.18 -9.16
N VAL A 32 0.44 -5.42 -8.45
CA VAL A 32 0.43 -6.21 -7.20
C VAL A 32 -0.49 -5.59 -6.15
N TYR A 33 -0.40 -4.28 -5.91
CA TYR A 33 -1.25 -3.63 -4.91
C TYR A 33 -2.72 -3.52 -5.34
N GLU A 34 -3.00 -3.34 -6.63
CA GLU A 34 -4.37 -3.42 -7.16
C GLU A 34 -4.98 -4.80 -6.91
N GLU A 35 -4.24 -5.88 -7.17
CA GLU A 35 -4.70 -7.25 -6.93
C GLU A 35 -4.91 -7.51 -5.43
N LEU A 36 -3.98 -7.08 -4.57
CA LEU A 36 -4.14 -7.22 -3.12
C LEU A 36 -5.41 -6.52 -2.62
N LEU A 37 -5.69 -5.29 -3.07
CA LEU A 37 -6.91 -4.58 -2.70
C LEU A 37 -8.18 -5.31 -3.17
N ARG A 38 -8.17 -5.96 -4.34
CA ARG A 38 -9.29 -6.78 -4.83
C ARG A 38 -9.53 -8.02 -3.98
N THR A 39 -8.48 -8.54 -3.34
CA THR A 39 -8.60 -9.71 -2.44
C THR A 39 -9.08 -9.36 -1.03
N VAL A 40 -9.17 -8.07 -0.67
CA VAL A 40 -9.73 -7.67 0.63
C VAL A 40 -11.22 -8.01 0.64
N PRO A 41 -11.68 -8.91 1.52
CA PRO A 41 -13.09 -9.22 1.61
C PRO A 41 -13.86 -7.95 2.02
N PRO A 42 -15.03 -7.68 1.42
CA PRO A 42 -15.87 -6.55 1.84
C PRO A 42 -16.21 -6.72 3.33
N LEU A 43 -15.99 -5.66 4.11
CA LEU A 43 -16.30 -5.64 5.54
C LEU A 43 -17.79 -6.02 5.72
N ALA A 44 -18.06 -7.02 6.56
CA ALA A 44 -19.43 -7.46 6.80
C ALA A 44 -20.21 -6.33 7.49
N PRO A 45 -21.51 -6.15 7.18
CA PRO A 45 -22.34 -5.17 7.88
C PRO A 45 -22.48 -5.57 9.35
N GLY A 46 -21.85 -4.79 10.24
CA GLY A 46 -21.73 -5.09 11.68
C GLY A 46 -20.29 -5.24 12.17
N ASP A 47 -19.31 -5.28 11.25
CA ASP A 47 -17.91 -5.06 11.57
C ASP A 47 -17.71 -3.57 11.85
N ASP A 48 -17.27 -3.25 13.06
CA ASP A 48 -16.99 -1.90 13.57
C ASP A 48 -15.83 -1.21 12.83
N GLY A 49 -15.31 -1.85 11.76
CA GLY A 49 -14.34 -1.26 10.86
C GLY A 49 -12.99 -1.08 11.53
N HIS A 50 -12.75 -1.81 12.61
CA HIS A 50 -11.46 -1.93 13.29
C HIS A 50 -10.77 -3.26 12.99
N GLY A 51 -11.33 -4.08 12.09
CA GLY A 51 -10.74 -5.34 11.68
C GLY A 51 -9.45 -5.17 10.87
N LEU A 52 -8.53 -6.13 11.04
CA LEU A 52 -7.32 -6.31 10.25
C LEU A 52 -7.52 -6.10 8.72
N PRO A 53 -8.65 -6.51 8.08
CA PRO A 53 -8.87 -6.25 6.65
C PRO A 53 -8.84 -4.77 6.27
N ARG A 54 -9.34 -3.87 7.12
CA ARG A 54 -9.34 -2.43 6.84
C ARG A 54 -7.94 -1.85 6.96
N GLU A 55 -7.19 -2.21 7.99
CA GLU A 55 -5.80 -1.73 8.17
C GLU A 55 -4.91 -2.18 7.00
N HIS A 56 -5.10 -3.42 6.53
CA HIS A 56 -4.43 -3.92 5.33
C HIS A 56 -4.85 -3.15 4.07
N ALA A 57 -6.15 -2.89 3.89
CA ALA A 57 -6.65 -2.12 2.75
C ALA A 57 -6.10 -0.68 2.74
N GLU A 58 -6.14 0.03 3.87
CA GLU A 58 -5.62 1.39 3.98
C GLU A 58 -4.13 1.46 3.67
N ARG A 59 -3.37 0.46 4.13
CA ARG A 59 -1.94 0.35 3.85
C ARG A 59 -1.64 0.05 2.38
N TRP A 60 -2.28 -0.95 1.79
CA TRP A 60 -2.11 -1.29 0.38
C TRP A 60 -2.54 -0.13 -0.53
N GLN A 61 -3.58 0.61 -0.15
CA GLN A 61 -3.99 1.83 -0.85
C GLN A 61 -2.93 2.93 -0.77
N GLY A 62 -2.27 3.10 0.39
CA GLY A 62 -1.15 4.03 0.55
C GLY A 62 0.02 3.70 -0.39
N ARG A 63 0.41 2.42 -0.47
CA ARG A 63 1.47 1.96 -1.39
C ARG A 63 1.08 2.08 -2.86
N LEU A 64 -0.16 1.73 -3.21
CA LEU A 64 -0.67 1.93 -4.57
C LEU A 64 -0.58 3.41 -4.98
N ASN A 65 -0.94 4.32 -4.07
CA ASN A 65 -0.83 5.76 -4.32
C ASN A 65 0.63 6.21 -4.49
N PHE A 66 1.57 5.65 -3.72
CA PHE A 66 3.00 5.92 -3.89
C PHE A 66 3.49 5.51 -5.29
N TRP A 67 3.24 4.26 -5.69
CA TRP A 67 3.69 3.76 -7.00
C TRP A 67 3.00 4.47 -8.17
N SER A 68 1.71 4.78 -8.03
CA SER A 68 0.96 5.55 -9.04
C SER A 68 1.49 6.97 -9.21
N GLN A 69 1.96 7.61 -8.14
CA GLN A 69 2.61 8.92 -8.24
C GLN A 69 3.98 8.79 -8.92
N ARG A 70 4.75 7.75 -8.57
CA ARG A 70 6.06 7.49 -9.17
C ARG A 70 5.97 7.22 -10.67
N ALA A 71 4.96 6.50 -11.14
CA ALA A 71 4.72 6.24 -12.56
C ALA A 71 4.42 7.51 -13.40
N ARG A 72 4.14 8.65 -12.75
CA ARG A 72 3.85 9.93 -13.42
C ARG A 72 5.07 10.87 -13.45
N GLN A 73 6.15 10.52 -12.76
CA GLN A 73 7.42 11.26 -12.78
C GLN A 73 8.29 10.77 -13.93
#